data_AF-A0A9D6K5G1-F1
#
_entry.id   AF-A0A9D6K5G1-F1
#
_cell.length_a   1.000
_cell.length_b   1.000
_cell.length_c   1.000
_cell.angle_alpha   90.00
_cell.angle_beta   90.00
_cell.angle_gamma   90.00
#
_symmetry.space_group_name_H-M   'P 1'
#
loop_
_entity.id
_entity.type
_entity.pdbx_description
1 polymer ?
#
loop_
_entity_poly.entity_id
_entity_poly.type
_entity_poly.pdbx_seq_one_letter_code
_entity_poly.pdbx_strand_id
1 'polypeptide(L)' 'MEKSEITAIIEKLLEEIEEEDIGISLLTTHFQNQEELDFFQKEDKERVIHILEKLAEDSKRHKNILEKIISHLGDIAREK' A
#
# COMPACT_ATOMS: atom_id res chain seq x y z
N MET A 1 -3.97 -19.49 19.16
CA MET A 1 -4.42 -18.11 18.91
C MET A 1 -5.78 -17.90 19.52
N GLU A 2 -5.81 -17.13 20.59
CA GLU A 2 -7.02 -16.62 21.22
C GLU A 2 -7.65 -15.53 20.36
N LYS A 3 -8.94 -15.25 20.56
CA LYS A 3 -9.67 -14.22 19.81
C LYS A 3 -9.06 -12.83 20.01
N SER A 4 -8.60 -12.53 21.22
CA SER A 4 -7.88 -11.30 21.57
C SER A 4 -6.60 -11.11 20.75
N GLU A 5 -5.82 -12.17 20.55
CA GLU A 5 -4.61 -12.14 19.73
C GLU A 5 -4.94 -11.91 18.25
N ILE A 6 -6.01 -12.52 17.74
CA ILE A 6 -6.47 -12.29 16.35
C ILE A 6 -6.89 -10.83 16.14
N THR A 7 -7.65 -10.27 17.08
CA THR A 7 -8.07 -8.86 17.01
C THR A 7 -6.87 -7.91 17.00
N ALA A 8 -5.89 -8.13 17.88
CA ALA A 8 -4.68 -7.30 17.92
C ALA A 8 -3.86 -7.38 16.61
N ILE A 9 -3.79 -8.56 15.99
CA ILE A 9 -3.15 -8.72 14.67
C ILE A 9 -3.94 -7.96 13.59
N ILE A 10 -5.27 -8.05 13.59
CA ILE A 10 -6.11 -7.31 12.63
C ILE A 10 -5.92 -5.80 12.78
N GLU A 11 -5.91 -5.28 14.00
CA GLU A 11 -5.67 -3.84 14.26
C GLU A 11 -4.33 -3.38 13.68
N LYS A 12 -3.25 -4.14 13.91
CA LYS A 12 -1.96 -3.84 13.31
C LYS A 12 -1.98 -3.89 11.78
N LEU A 13 -2.65 -4.88 11.18
CA LEU A 13 -2.75 -4.97 9.73
C LEU A 13 -3.56 -3.83 9.11
N LEU A 14 -4.50 -3.23 9.87
CA LEU A 14 -5.22 -2.03 9.43
C LEU A 14 -4.29 -0.81 9.40
N GLU A 15 -3.40 -0.66 10.39
CA GLU A 15 -2.37 0.40 10.37
C GLU A 15 -1.46 0.28 9.13
N GLU A 16 -1.02 -0.94 8.81
CA GLU A 16 -0.20 -1.20 7.62
C GLU A 16 -0.96 -0.88 6.31
N ILE A 17 -2.29 -1.09 6.27
CA ILE A 17 -3.11 -0.67 5.13
C ILE A 17 -3.16 0.87 5.01
N GLU A 18 -3.26 1.59 6.12
CA GLU A 18 -3.23 3.06 6.11
C GLU A 18 -1.88 3.58 5.58
N GLU A 19 -0.77 2.95 5.96
CA GLU A 19 0.55 3.27 5.42
C GLU A 19 0.62 3.05 3.90
N GLU A 20 0.08 1.94 3.39
CA GLU A 20 0.01 1.68 1.96
C GLU A 20 -0.88 2.70 1.23
N ASP A 21 -2.01 3.12 1.82
CA ASP A 21 -2.87 4.17 1.25
C ASP A 21 -2.16 5.52 1.15
N ILE A 22 -1.40 5.90 2.17
CA ILE A 22 -0.55 7.10 2.14
C ILE A 22 0.51 6.97 1.03
N GLY A 23 1.19 5.82 0.95
CA GLY A 23 2.18 5.53 -0.09
C GLY A 23 1.60 5.66 -1.49
N ILE A 24 0.43 5.06 -1.73
CA ILE A 24 -0.29 5.18 -3.01
C ILE A 24 -0.61 6.65 -3.30
N SER A 25 -1.15 7.39 -2.33
CA SER A 25 -1.50 8.80 -2.52
C SER A 25 -0.27 9.64 -2.89
N LEU A 26 0.86 9.45 -2.18
CA LEU A 26 2.09 10.18 -2.44
C LEU A 26 2.66 9.86 -3.82
N LEU A 27 2.85 8.57 -4.12
CA LEU A 27 3.38 8.11 -5.39
C LEU A 27 2.49 8.55 -6.56
N THR A 28 1.17 8.49 -6.37
CA THR A 28 0.22 8.90 -7.40
C THR A 28 0.14 10.40 -7.62
N THR A 29 0.27 11.20 -6.56
CA THR A 29 0.32 12.67 -6.65
C THR A 29 1.60 13.12 -7.36
N HIS A 30 2.75 12.48 -7.10
CA HIS A 30 4.00 12.79 -7.80
C HIS A 30 3.96 12.45 -9.29
N PHE A 31 3.12 11.52 -9.77
CA PHE A 31 2.91 11.36 -11.22
C PHE A 31 2.26 12.57 -11.87
N GLN A 32 1.37 13.25 -11.13
CA GLN A 32 0.58 14.34 -11.67
C GLN A 32 1.43 15.61 -11.81
N ASN A 33 2.42 15.78 -10.92
CA ASN A 33 3.32 16.94 -10.94
C ASN A 33 4.62 16.63 -11.70
N GLN A 34 4.51 16.33 -13.01
CA GLN A 34 5.70 16.11 -13.85
C GLN A 34 6.69 17.27 -13.79
N GLU A 35 6.24 18.49 -13.53
CA GLU A 35 7.07 19.68 -13.35
C GLU A 35 8.04 19.57 -12.15
N GLU A 36 7.69 18.81 -11.11
CA GLU A 36 8.59 18.56 -9.97
C GLU A 36 9.84 17.76 -10.36
N LEU A 37 9.80 17.07 -11.51
CA LEU A 37 10.90 16.26 -12.04
C LEU A 37 11.74 17.00 -13.09
N ASP A 38 11.53 18.30 -13.31
CA ASP A 38 12.23 19.07 -14.36
C ASP A 38 13.74 19.26 -14.10
N PHE A 39 14.22 18.90 -12.92
CA PHE A 39 15.65 18.82 -12.63
C PHE A 39 16.33 17.60 -13.29
N PHE A 40 15.57 16.59 -13.71
CA PHE A 40 16.08 15.42 -14.44
C PHE A 40 16.10 15.67 -15.94
N GLN A 41 17.04 15.02 -16.64
CA GLN A 41 16.95 14.90 -18.09
C GLN A 41 15.75 14.03 -18.47
N LYS A 42 15.20 14.24 -19.68
CA LYS A 42 13.96 13.60 -20.13
C LYS A 42 13.96 12.07 -19.95
N GLU A 43 15.05 11.40 -20.30
CA GLU A 43 15.18 9.94 -20.20
C GLU A 43 15.16 9.46 -18.75
N ASP A 44 15.80 10.19 -17.83
CA ASP A 44 15.78 9.87 -16.41
C ASP A 44 14.42 10.20 -15.78
N LYS A 45 13.75 11.26 -16.24
CA LYS A 45 12.37 11.60 -15.85
C LYS A 45 11.41 10.46 -16.20
N GLU A 46 11.48 9.93 -17.42
CA GLU A 46 10.66 8.78 -17.84
C GLU A 46 10.95 7.53 -17.01
N ARG A 47 12.22 7.25 -16.68
CA ARG A 47 12.60 6.14 -15.79
C ARG A 47 12.06 6.32 -14.37
N VAL A 48 12.17 7.51 -13.81
CA VAL A 48 11.68 7.83 -12.46
C VAL A 48 10.17 7.67 -12.41
N ILE A 49 9.44 8.18 -13.41
CA ILE A 49 7.98 7.99 -13.53
C ILE A 49 7.66 6.49 -13.54
N HIS A 50 8.34 5.70 -14.38
CA HIS A 50 8.08 4.26 -14.45
C HIS A 50 8.34 3.52 -13.13
N ILE A 51 9.40 3.88 -12.41
CA ILE A 51 9.71 3.31 -11.09
C ILE A 51 8.60 3.66 -10.10
N LEU A 52 8.22 4.93 -10.04
CA LEU A 52 7.14 5.37 -9.18
C LEU A 52 5.85 4.60 -9.51
N GLU A 53 5.52 4.39 -10.80
CA GLU A 53 4.31 3.67 -11.26
C GLU A 53 4.29 2.25 -10.72
N LYS A 54 5.43 1.57 -10.85
CA LYS A 54 5.62 0.22 -10.34
C LYS A 54 5.42 0.16 -8.83
N LEU A 55 5.97 1.12 -8.08
CA LEU A 55 5.82 1.22 -6.62
C LEU A 55 4.36 1.44 -6.22
N ALA A 56 3.64 2.32 -6.91
CA ALA A 56 2.23 2.57 -6.62
C ALA A 56 1.36 1.33 -6.89
N GLU A 57 1.66 0.57 -7.95
CA GLU A 57 1.01 -0.72 -8.20
C GLU A 57 1.32 -1.77 -7.13
N ASP A 58 2.56 -1.84 -6.68
CA ASP A 58 2.99 -2.80 -5.66
C ASP A 58 2.33 -2.49 -4.31
N SER A 59 2.24 -1.21 -3.92
CA SER A 59 1.48 -0.79 -2.74
C SER A 59 -0.01 -1.16 -2.81
N LYS A 60 -0.66 -0.95 -3.97
CA LYS A 60 -2.05 -1.39 -4.20
C LYS A 60 -2.20 -2.90 -4.03
N ARG A 61 -1.22 -3.66 -4.53
CA ARG A 61 -1.21 -5.13 -4.40
C ARG A 61 -1.01 -5.55 -2.94
N HIS A 62 -0.12 -4.91 -2.19
CA HIS A 62 0.09 -5.20 -0.78
C HIS A 62 -1.17 -4.95 0.04
N LYS A 63 -1.80 -3.79 -0.13
CA LYS A 63 -3.10 -3.47 0.49
C LYS A 63 -4.12 -4.58 0.26
N ASN A 64 -4.30 -5.03 -0.99
CA ASN A 64 -5.24 -6.10 -1.31
C ASN A 64 -4.91 -7.43 -0.61
N ILE A 65 -3.62 -7.76 -0.48
CA ILE A 65 -3.17 -8.94 0.25
C ILE A 65 -3.49 -8.80 1.74
N LEU A 66 -3.21 -7.64 2.34
CA LEU A 66 -3.49 -7.35 3.74
C LEU A 66 -5.01 -7.44 4.03
N GLU A 67 -5.85 -6.86 3.16
CA GLU A 67 -7.31 -6.96 3.26
C GLU A 67 -7.81 -8.42 3.25
N LYS A 68 -7.21 -9.26 2.38
CA LYS A 68 -7.53 -10.70 2.34
C LYS A 68 -7.10 -11.43 3.62
N ILE A 69 -5.94 -11.10 4.17
CA ILE A 69 -5.47 -11.68 5.43
C ILE A 69 -6.40 -11.28 6.57
N ILE A 70 -6.79 -10.00 6.66
CA ILE A 70 -7.76 -9.50 7.65
C ILE A 70 -9.10 -10.24 7.53
N SER A 71 -9.63 -10.38 6.31
CA SER A 71 -10.88 -11.11 6.09
C SER A 71 -10.79 -12.55 6.61
N HIS A 72 -9.71 -13.26 6.27
CA HIS A 72 -9.49 -14.63 6.69
C HIS A 72 -9.33 -14.76 8.22
N LEU A 73 -8.59 -13.85 8.85
CA LEU A 73 -8.44 -13.80 10.30
C LEU A 73 -9.79 -13.51 10.99
N GLY A 74 -10.59 -12.62 10.41
CA GLY A 74 -11.93 -12.31 10.88
C GLY A 74 -12.88 -13.50 10.83
N ASP A 75 -12.79 -14.35 9.80
CA ASP A 75 -13.52 -15.62 9.72
C ASP A 75 -13.10 -16.57 10.85
N ILE A 76 -11.79 -16.77 11.03
CA ILE A 76 -11.24 -17.63 12.11
C ILE A 76 -11.69 -17.16 13.50
N ALA A 77 -11.76 -15.84 13.74
CA ALA A 77 -12.21 -15.27 15.01
C ALA A 77 -13.72 -15.39 15.26
N ARG A 78 -14.53 -15.61 14.22
CA ARG A 78 -15.98 -15.87 14.33
C ARG A 78 -16.31 -17.32 14.60
N GLU A 79 -15.49 -18.25 14.10
CA GLU A 79 -15.66 -19.69 14.29
C GLU A 79 -15.17 -20.19 15.66
N LYS A 80 -14.43 -19.35 16.40
CA LYS A 80 -13.96 -19.58 17.77
C LYS A 80 -14.79 -18.83 18.81
#